data_AF-U7MPC6-F1
#
_entry.id   AF-U7MPC6-F1
#
_cell.length_a   1.000
_cell.length_b   1.000
_cell.length_c   1.000
_cell.angle_alpha   90.00
_cell.angle_beta   90.00
_cell.angle_gamma   90.00
#
_symmetry.space_group_name_H-M   'P 1'
#
loop_
_entity.id
_entity.type
_entity.pdbx_description
1 polymer ?
#
loop_
_entity_poly.entity_id
_entity_poly.type
_entity_poly.pdbx_seq_one_letter_code
_entity_poly.pdbx_strand_id
1 'polypeptide(L)' 'MSDITYLRTSQGWLYLCVIRDGHSRRVLGWPMGSVQDSYLVERALRMA' A
#
# COMPACT_ATOMS: atom_id res chain seq x y z
N MET A 1 11.27 4.12 0.34
CA MET A 1 11.18 2.66 0.08
C MET A 1 9.70 2.29 0.17
N SER A 2 9.17 1.48 -0.76
CA SER A 2 7.74 1.10 -0.78
C SER A 2 7.59 -0.42 -0.75
N ASP A 3 6.69 -0.92 0.08
CA ASP A 3 6.40 -2.35 0.24
C ASP A 3 4.92 -2.63 -0.09
N ILE A 4 4.65 -3.73 -0.77
CA ILE A 4 3.29 -4.21 -1.06
C ILE A 4 3.08 -5.51 -0.29
N THR A 5 2.06 -5.54 0.58
CA THR A 5 1.66 -6.71 1.36
C THR A 5 0.26 -7.14 0.97
N TYR A 6 0.06 -8.45 0.83
CA TYR A 6 -1.25 -9.06 0.61
C TYR A 6 -1.77 -9.65 1.93
N LEU A 7 -2.99 -9.29 2.28
CA LEU A 7 -3.72 -9.79 3.44
C LEU A 7 -4.87 -10.68 2.95
N ARG A 8 -4.88 -11.93 3.37
CA ARG A 8 -5.99 -12.86 3.10
C ARG A 8 -7.10 -12.56 4.12
N THR A 9 -8.27 -12.13 3.64
CA THR A 9 -9.47 -11.95 4.45
C THR A 9 -10.49 -13.07 4.17
N SER A 10 -11.50 -13.21 5.01
CA SER A 10 -12.62 -14.15 4.77
C SER A 10 -13.46 -13.77 3.54
N GLN A 11 -13.31 -12.55 3.03
CA GLN A 11 -14.03 -12.01 1.88
C GLN A 11 -13.18 -12.00 0.60
N GLY A 12 -11.91 -12.40 0.66
CA GLY A 12 -11.01 -12.42 -0.49
C GLY A 12 -9.61 -11.91 -0.17
N TRP A 13 -8.93 -11.36 -1.17
CA TRP A 13 -7.60 -10.75 -1.01
C TRP A 13 -7.73 -9.24 -0.81
N LEU A 14 -6.99 -8.72 0.16
CA LEU A 14 -6.80 -7.30 0.38
C LEU A 14 -5.33 -6.98 0.09
N TYR A 15 -5.10 -6.01 -0.78
CA TYR A 15 -3.78 -5.51 -1.12
C TYR A 15 -3.54 -4.21 -0.38
N LEU A 16 -2.42 -4.15 0.36
CA LEU A 16 -1.98 -3.01 1.13
C LEU A 16 -0.64 -2.53 0.53
N CYS A 17 -0.59 -1.29 0.06
CA CYS A 17 0.67 -0.66 -0.36
C CYS A 17 1.09 0.34 0.70
N VAL A 18 2.35 0.29 1.15
CA VAL A 18 2.89 1.18 2.19
C VAL A 18 4.12 1.90 1.65
N ILE A 19 4.10 3.23 1.67
CA ILE A 19 5.29 4.05 1.38
C ILE A 19 5.93 4.47 2.69
N ARG A 20 7.20 4.11 2.87
CA ARG A 20 7.98 4.46 4.05
C ARG A 20 9.11 5.42 3.66
N ASP A 21 9.23 6.52 4.40
CA ASP A 21 10.39 7.39 4.32
C ASP A 21 11.63 6.66 4.84
N GLY A 22 12.67 6.62 4.02
CA GLY A 22 13.91 5.90 4.32
C GLY A 22 14.73 6.57 5.42
N HIS A 23 14.52 7.86 5.66
CA HIS A 23 15.29 8.62 6.65
C HIS A 23 14.60 8.65 8.02
N SER A 24 13.32 9.00 8.06
CA SER A 24 12.57 9.14 9.32
C SER A 24 11.81 7.88 9.75
N ARG A 25 11.83 6.82 8.92
CA ARG A 25 11.02 5.59 9.11
C ARG A 25 9.51 5.85 9.23
N ARG A 26 9.04 7.03 8.86
CA ARG A 26 7.62 7.40 8.87
C ARG A 26 6.90 6.79 7.69
N VAL A 27 5.64 6.41 7.90
CA VAL A 27 4.76 5.98 6.81
C VAL A 27 4.15 7.23 6.18
N LEU A 28 4.36 7.40 4.88
CA LEU A 28 3.89 8.54 4.10
C LEU A 28 2.51 8.25 3.46
N GLY A 29 2.21 7.00 3.08
CA GLY A 29 0.90 6.63 2.52
C GLY A 29 0.59 5.14 2.62
N TRP A 30 -0.70 4.79 2.76
CA TRP A 30 -1.16 3.39 2.92
C TRP A 30 -2.53 3.05 2.27
N PRO A 31 -2.70 3.13 0.94
CA PRO A 31 -3.96 2.71 0.33
C PRO A 31 -4.16 1.19 0.43
N MET A 32 -5.42 0.81 0.62
CA MET A 32 -5.91 -0.56 0.57
C MET A 32 -6.87 -0.74 -0.61
N GLY A 33 -6.86 -1.93 -1.23
CA GLY A 33 -7.74 -2.28 -2.33
C GLY A 33 -7.96 -3.79 -2.42
N SER A 34 -9.07 -4.20 -3.01
CA SER A 34 -9.42 -5.62 -3.21
C SER A 34 -8.75 -6.24 -4.45
N VAL A 35 -8.04 -5.43 -5.24
CA VAL A 35 -7.38 -5.82 -6.49
C VAL A 35 -5.94 -5.34 -6.46
N GLN A 36 -5.01 -6.17 -6.96
CA GLN A 36 -3.61 -5.80 -7.15
C GLN A 36 -3.46 -5.04 -8.47
N ASP A 37 -3.78 -3.75 -8.47
CA ASP A 37 -3.66 -2.90 -9.66
C ASP A 37 -2.62 -1.80 -9.48
N SER A 38 -2.20 -1.23 -10.61
CA SER A 38 -1.29 -0.08 -10.64
C SER A 38 -1.88 1.14 -9.93
N TYR A 39 -3.21 1.22 -9.84
CA TYR A 39 -3.94 2.30 -9.19
C TYR A 39 -3.70 2.31 -7.67
N LEU A 40 -3.55 1.16 -7.04
CA LEU A 40 -3.17 1.07 -5.63
C LEU A 40 -1.80 1.73 -5.36
N VAL A 41 -0.83 1.48 -6.23
CA VAL A 41 0.53 2.06 -6.12
C VAL A 41 0.49 3.56 -6.42
N GLU A 42 -0.28 3.97 -7.44
CA GLU A 42 -0.43 5.39 -7.79
C GLU A 42 -1.09 6.18 -6.66
N ARG A 43 -2.11 5.61 -6.00
CA ARG A 43 -2.71 6.19 -4.80
C ARG A 43 -1.73 6.29 -3.65
N ALA A 44 -0.84 5.30 -3.50
CA ALA A 44 0.14 5.31 -2.43
C ALA A 44 1.12 6.46 -2.64
N LEU A 45 1.56 6.66 -3.90
CA LEU A 45 2.42 7.78 -4.29
C LEU A 45 1.74 9.13 -4.08
N ARG A 46 0.44 9.25 -4.39
CA ARG A 46 -0.31 10.50 -4.19
C ARG A 46 -0.54 10.86 -2.73
N MET A 47 -0.53 9.87 -1.83
CA MET A 47 -0.69 10.10 -0.39
C MET A 47 0.62 10.49 0.28
N ALA A 48 1.76 10.17 -0.34
CA ALA A 48 3.10 10.36 0.23
C ALA A 48 3.61 11.79 0.14
#